data_AF-A0A9D3RQP8-F1
#
_entry.id   AF-A0A9D3RQP8-F1
#
_cell.length_a   1.000
_cell.length_b   1.000
_cell.length_c   1.000
_cell.angle_alpha   90.00
_cell.angle_beta   90.00
_cell.angle_gamma   90.00
#
_symmetry.space_group_name_H-M   'P 1'
#
loop_
_entity.id
_entity.type
_entity.pdbx_description
1 polymer ?
#
loop_
_entity_poly.entity_id
_entity_poly.type
_entity_poly.pdbx_seq_one_letter_code
_entity_poly.pdbx_strand_id
1 'polypeptide(L)'
;MEVGMRVVRGLDWKWGGQDDGEGHVGTVVEIGRQGSTTTPDKTVVVQWDNGTRTNYRTGYQGAFDLLLYDNAQIGVRHSNIICDSCDKHGIMGMRWKCKVCFDYDLCTQCYMNNKHDLGHAFERYETAHSQPVSLVPRQNLSRIILKGIFQGVKVVRGPDWDWGNQDDPRPPSAITPPL
;
A
#
# COMPACT_ATOMS: atom_id res chain seq x y z
N MET A 1 -3.08 7.66 -8.68
CA MET A 1 -2.46 7.54 -7.34
C MET A 1 -2.98 8.66 -6.48
N GLU A 2 -3.16 8.39 -5.19
CA GLU A 2 -3.65 9.34 -4.19
C GLU A 2 -2.78 9.28 -2.94
N VAL A 3 -2.76 10.37 -2.15
CA VAL A 3 -2.04 10.44 -0.88
C VAL A 3 -2.63 9.42 0.09
N GLY A 4 -1.75 8.66 0.76
CA GLY A 4 -2.10 7.60 1.71
C GLY A 4 -2.09 6.19 1.10
N MET A 5 -2.01 6.05 -0.23
CA MET A 5 -1.88 4.74 -0.87
C MET A 5 -0.56 4.06 -0.47
N ARG A 6 -0.59 2.75 -0.27
CA ARG A 6 0.58 1.93 0.03
C ARG A 6 1.13 1.33 -1.27
N VAL A 7 2.44 1.45 -1.47
CA VAL A 7 3.12 1.11 -2.72
C VAL A 7 4.36 0.27 -2.48
N VAL A 8 4.78 -0.45 -3.51
CA VAL A 8 6.06 -1.16 -3.61
C VAL A 8 6.77 -0.74 -4.91
N ARG A 9 8.07 -1.05 -5.04
CA ARG A 9 8.78 -0.86 -6.32
C ARG A 9 8.07 -1.57 -7.49
N GLY A 10 8.09 -0.94 -8.65
CA GLY A 10 7.48 -1.42 -9.88
C GLY A 10 8.49 -1.82 -10.96
N LEU A 11 7.97 -2.09 -12.17
CA LEU A 11 8.76 -2.67 -13.27
C LEU A 11 9.83 -1.73 -13.81
N ASP A 12 9.57 -0.42 -13.84
CA ASP A 12 10.53 0.57 -14.36
C ASP A 12 11.51 1.08 -13.31
N TRP A 13 11.50 0.47 -12.11
CA TRP A 13 12.36 0.85 -10.99
C TRP A 13 13.84 0.78 -11.36
N LYS A 14 14.55 1.88 -11.14
CA LYS A 14 15.99 2.01 -11.42
C LYS A 14 16.79 2.68 -10.29
N TRP A 15 16.21 2.74 -9.09
CA TRP A 15 16.69 3.58 -7.99
C TRP A 15 17.45 2.78 -6.91
N GLY A 16 18.07 1.67 -7.29
CA GLY A 16 18.87 0.84 -6.39
C GLY A 16 18.06 0.35 -5.17
N GLY A 17 18.63 0.55 -3.98
CA GLY A 17 18.05 0.14 -2.69
C GLY A 17 17.43 1.29 -1.88
N GLN A 18 16.91 2.36 -2.51
CA GLN A 18 16.29 3.46 -1.78
C GLN A 18 15.07 3.04 -0.93
N ASP A 19 14.35 2.02 -1.38
CA ASP A 19 13.26 1.36 -0.66
C ASP A 19 13.75 0.20 0.23
N ASP A 20 15.07 -0.04 0.39
CA ASP A 20 15.66 -1.18 1.12
C ASP A 20 15.44 -2.56 0.45
N GLY A 21 15.09 -2.57 -0.84
CA GLY A 21 15.01 -3.82 -1.63
C GLY A 21 13.57 -4.26 -1.92
N GLU A 22 13.45 -5.26 -2.80
CA GLU A 22 12.15 -5.75 -3.26
C GLU A 22 11.26 -6.25 -2.10
N GLY A 23 9.97 -5.87 -2.19
CA GLY A 23 8.95 -6.18 -1.20
C GLY A 23 8.78 -5.13 -0.09
N HIS A 24 9.68 -4.16 0.03
CA HIS A 24 9.50 -3.08 0.98
C HIS A 24 8.37 -2.13 0.56
N VAL A 25 7.60 -1.72 1.56
CA VAL A 25 6.40 -0.89 1.37
C VAL A 25 6.68 0.56 1.73
N GLY A 26 6.04 1.47 1.01
CA GLY A 26 6.01 2.89 1.32
C GLY A 26 4.61 3.47 1.22
N THR A 27 4.45 4.69 1.73
CA THR A 27 3.22 5.47 1.66
C THR A 27 3.40 6.64 0.70
N VAL A 28 2.46 6.84 -0.22
CA VAL A 28 2.40 8.05 -1.05
C VAL A 28 2.02 9.23 -0.15
N VAL A 29 2.88 10.26 -0.09
CA VAL A 29 2.67 11.42 0.80
C VAL A 29 2.44 12.72 0.04
N GLU A 30 2.77 12.77 -1.25
CA GLU A 30 2.58 13.96 -2.09
C GLU A 30 2.33 13.57 -3.54
N ILE A 31 1.40 14.26 -4.21
CA ILE A 31 1.14 14.10 -5.64
C ILE A 31 1.80 15.25 -6.39
N GLY A 32 2.58 14.92 -7.41
CA GLY A 32 3.22 15.88 -8.26
C GLY A 32 2.24 16.68 -9.09
N ARG A 33 2.60 17.93 -9.40
CA ARG A 33 1.75 18.88 -10.10
C ARG A 33 2.53 19.67 -11.14
N GLN A 34 1.82 20.13 -12.17
CA GLN A 34 2.42 20.96 -13.22
C GLN A 34 3.02 22.23 -12.60
N GLY A 35 4.24 22.58 -13.02
CA GLY A 35 4.96 23.77 -12.54
C GLY A 35 5.72 23.58 -11.21
N SER A 36 5.57 22.45 -10.52
CA SER A 36 6.42 22.13 -9.37
C SER A 36 7.84 21.78 -9.81
N THR A 37 8.85 22.42 -9.20
CA THR A 37 10.28 22.14 -9.47
C THR A 37 10.79 20.92 -8.75
N THR A 38 10.20 20.55 -7.60
CA THR A 38 10.61 19.42 -6.77
C THR A 38 9.79 18.16 -7.02
N THR A 39 8.50 18.32 -7.31
CA THR A 39 7.56 17.20 -7.52
C THR A 39 6.73 17.44 -8.79
N PRO A 40 7.31 17.27 -9.98
CA PRO A 40 6.63 17.56 -11.25
C PRO A 40 5.39 16.69 -11.50
N ASP A 41 4.55 17.08 -12.46
CA ASP A 41 3.41 16.28 -12.90
C ASP A 41 3.80 14.83 -13.27
N LYS A 42 2.90 13.88 -13.03
CA LYS A 42 3.12 12.42 -13.19
C LYS A 42 4.25 11.84 -12.34
N THR A 43 4.54 12.48 -11.21
CA THR A 43 5.39 11.92 -10.15
C THR A 43 4.65 11.94 -8.82
N VAL A 44 5.13 11.18 -7.86
CA VAL A 44 4.65 11.20 -6.47
C VAL A 44 5.83 11.15 -5.52
N VAL A 45 5.69 11.71 -4.32
CA VAL A 45 6.65 11.48 -3.22
C VAL A 45 6.18 10.30 -2.40
N VAL A 46 7.09 9.37 -2.13
CA VAL A 46 6.87 8.21 -1.27
C VAL A 46 7.72 8.36 -0.01
N GLN A 47 7.09 8.16 1.13
CA GLN A 47 7.74 7.90 2.41
C GLN A 47 7.82 6.38 2.58
N TRP A 48 9.01 5.82 2.39
CA TRP A 48 9.26 4.40 2.64
C TRP A 48 9.25 4.11 4.14
N ASP A 49 8.84 2.89 4.49
CA ASP A 49 8.77 2.43 5.88
C ASP A 49 10.14 2.40 6.59
N ASN A 50 11.23 2.36 5.82
CA ASN A 50 12.60 2.47 6.32
C ASN A 50 13.02 3.92 6.70
N GLY A 51 12.18 4.93 6.40
CA GLY A 51 12.44 6.34 6.65
C GLY A 51 12.85 7.16 5.42
N THR A 52 13.28 6.53 4.32
CA THR A 52 13.64 7.23 3.07
C THR A 52 12.43 7.94 2.46
N ARG A 53 12.59 9.20 2.07
CA ARG A 53 11.56 10.02 1.43
C ARG A 53 12.06 10.63 0.13
N THR A 54 11.45 10.29 -1.00
CA THR A 54 11.84 10.85 -2.30
C THR A 54 10.73 10.69 -3.35
N ASN A 55 10.89 11.32 -4.51
CA ASN A 55 9.93 11.28 -5.61
C ASN A 55 10.21 10.14 -6.62
N TYR A 56 9.14 9.62 -7.21
CA TYR A 56 9.15 8.52 -8.17
C TYR A 56 8.16 8.74 -9.32
N ARG A 57 8.41 8.11 -10.46
CA ARG A 57 7.62 8.29 -11.68
C ARG A 57 6.35 7.44 -11.64
N THR A 58 5.21 8.06 -11.95
CA THR A 58 3.92 7.40 -12.12
C THR A 58 3.32 7.81 -13.48
N GLY A 59 4.16 7.76 -14.52
CA GLY A 59 3.87 8.18 -15.89
C GLY A 59 4.79 9.28 -16.43
N TYR A 60 5.65 9.88 -15.59
CA TYR A 60 6.66 10.83 -16.05
C TYR A 60 7.66 10.13 -16.99
N GLN A 61 7.85 10.70 -18.19
CA GLN A 61 8.59 10.06 -19.30
C GLN A 61 8.09 8.64 -19.63
N GLY A 62 6.80 8.36 -19.41
CA GLY A 62 6.19 7.07 -19.73
C GLY A 62 6.55 5.92 -18.80
N ALA A 63 7.22 6.20 -17.67
CA ALA A 63 7.68 5.16 -16.74
C ALA A 63 6.87 5.12 -15.44
N PHE A 64 6.72 3.92 -14.89
CA PHE A 64 5.98 3.61 -13.67
C PHE A 64 6.88 2.87 -12.69
N ASP A 65 7.52 3.63 -11.79
CA ASP A 65 8.47 3.11 -10.80
C ASP A 65 7.79 2.38 -9.64
N LEU A 66 6.47 2.44 -9.53
CA LEU A 66 5.72 1.98 -8.36
C LEU A 66 4.53 1.11 -8.77
N LEU A 67 4.23 0.13 -7.93
CA LEU A 67 3.00 -0.66 -7.98
C LEU A 67 2.12 -0.35 -6.76
N LEU A 68 0.82 -0.23 -6.99
CA LEU A 68 -0.17 -0.14 -5.92
C LEU A 68 -0.24 -1.48 -5.18
N TYR A 69 0.02 -1.46 -3.87
CA TYR A 69 -0.15 -2.60 -2.98
C TYR A 69 -1.51 -2.57 -2.27
N ASP A 70 -1.85 -1.43 -1.65
CA ASP A 70 -3.09 -1.27 -0.88
C ASP A 70 -3.59 0.18 -0.96
N ASN A 71 -4.91 0.32 -1.06
CA ASN A 71 -5.63 1.60 -1.10
C ASN A 71 -6.76 1.65 -0.05
N ALA A 72 -6.83 0.71 0.89
CA ALA A 72 -7.82 0.76 1.96
C ALA A 72 -7.65 2.00 2.86
N GLN A 73 -6.41 2.46 3.06
CA GLN A 73 -6.05 3.58 3.94
C GLN A 73 -6.60 4.92 3.46
N ILE A 74 -6.86 5.05 2.15
CA ILE A 74 -7.46 6.25 1.56
C ILE A 74 -9.00 6.20 1.58
N GLY A 75 -9.58 5.17 2.22
CA GLY A 75 -11.03 5.04 2.38
C GLY A 75 -11.75 4.28 1.26
N VAL A 76 -11.03 3.71 0.29
CA VAL A 76 -11.65 2.87 -0.76
C VAL A 76 -12.34 1.68 -0.11
N ARG A 77 -13.61 1.44 -0.51
CA ARG A 77 -14.42 0.34 0.01
C ARG A 77 -15.46 -0.12 -1.00
N HIS A 78 -15.69 -1.42 -1.05
CA HIS A 78 -16.80 -2.08 -1.74
C HIS A 78 -17.83 -2.55 -0.71
N SER A 79 -18.66 -1.62 -0.21
CA SER A 79 -19.51 -1.84 0.98
C SER A 79 -20.47 -3.02 0.90
N ASN A 80 -20.98 -3.32 -0.29
CA ASN A 80 -21.99 -4.37 -0.50
C ASN A 80 -21.39 -5.73 -0.85
N ILE A 81 -20.07 -5.88 -0.77
CA ILE A 81 -19.36 -7.12 -1.15
C ILE A 81 -18.77 -7.78 0.08
N ILE A 82 -18.95 -9.09 0.18
CA ILE A 82 -18.41 -9.94 1.23
C ILE A 82 -17.22 -10.70 0.65
N CYS A 83 -16.15 -10.88 1.42
CA CYS A 83 -15.05 -11.75 1.02
C CYS A 83 -15.39 -13.21 1.33
N ASP A 84 -15.55 -14.06 0.33
CA ASP A 84 -15.96 -15.48 0.47
C ASP A 84 -14.95 -16.38 1.17
N SER A 85 -13.76 -15.87 1.50
CA SER A 85 -12.75 -16.62 2.24
C SER A 85 -12.64 -16.25 3.71
N CYS A 86 -13.05 -15.05 4.11
CA CYS A 86 -12.91 -14.59 5.50
C CYS A 86 -14.18 -13.94 6.07
N ASP A 87 -15.28 -13.96 5.30
CA ASP A 87 -16.63 -13.52 5.67
C ASP A 87 -16.72 -12.05 6.12
N LYS A 88 -15.68 -11.26 5.87
CA LYS A 88 -15.69 -9.83 6.18
C LYS A 88 -16.60 -9.09 5.20
N HIS A 89 -17.60 -8.41 5.76
CA HIS A 89 -18.49 -7.52 5.03
C HIS A 89 -17.81 -6.21 4.66
N GLY A 90 -18.06 -5.74 3.45
CA GLY A 90 -17.53 -4.49 2.94
C GLY A 90 -16.03 -4.58 2.74
N ILE A 91 -15.60 -5.16 1.61
CA ILE A 91 -14.17 -5.26 1.27
C ILE A 91 -13.53 -3.87 1.31
N MET A 92 -12.53 -3.70 2.18
CA MET A 92 -11.71 -2.50 2.26
C MET A 92 -10.58 -2.57 1.25
N GLY A 93 -10.35 -1.47 0.54
CA GLY A 93 -9.42 -1.40 -0.58
C GLY A 93 -9.92 -2.16 -1.81
N MET A 94 -8.98 -2.70 -2.59
CA MET A 94 -9.26 -3.40 -3.84
C MET A 94 -10.09 -4.68 -3.66
N ARG A 95 -10.99 -4.92 -4.61
CA ARG A 95 -11.80 -6.15 -4.73
C ARG A 95 -11.22 -7.07 -5.79
N TRP A 96 -11.17 -8.37 -5.49
CA TRP A 96 -10.65 -9.40 -6.37
C TRP A 96 -11.75 -10.41 -6.69
N LYS A 97 -12.38 -10.28 -7.85
CA LYS A 97 -13.49 -11.14 -8.28
C LYS A 97 -12.98 -12.32 -9.11
N CYS A 98 -13.37 -13.54 -8.77
CA CYS A 98 -13.04 -14.71 -9.58
C CYS A 98 -13.78 -14.65 -10.92
N LYS A 99 -13.09 -14.95 -12.02
CA LYS A 99 -13.72 -15.03 -13.36
C LYS A 99 -14.38 -16.38 -13.67
N VAL A 100 -14.10 -17.39 -12.85
CA VAL A 100 -14.50 -18.78 -13.10
C VAL A 100 -15.70 -19.17 -12.24
N CYS A 101 -15.69 -18.78 -10.96
CA CYS A 101 -16.75 -19.10 -10.03
C CYS A 101 -17.87 -18.06 -10.06
N PHE A 102 -19.11 -18.52 -9.90
CA PHE A 102 -20.25 -17.64 -9.74
C PHE A 102 -20.14 -16.85 -8.44
N ASP A 103 -20.19 -15.53 -8.58
CA ASP A 103 -20.19 -14.54 -7.49
C ASP A 103 -19.18 -14.76 -6.36
N TYR A 104 -17.94 -15.10 -6.72
CA TYR A 104 -16.87 -15.32 -5.73
C TYR A 104 -15.89 -14.14 -5.69
N ASP A 105 -15.71 -13.56 -4.52
CA ASP A 105 -14.99 -12.32 -4.26
C ASP A 105 -14.01 -12.47 -3.09
N LEU A 106 -12.82 -11.89 -3.24
CA LEU A 106 -11.78 -11.86 -2.21
C LEU A 106 -11.39 -10.42 -1.90
N CYS A 107 -11.06 -10.17 -0.63
CA CYS A 107 -10.30 -8.97 -0.24
C CYS A 107 -8.81 -9.13 -0.57
N THR A 108 -8.05 -8.03 -0.61
CA THR A 108 -6.61 -8.03 -0.88
C THR A 108 -5.84 -9.00 0.02
N GLN A 109 -6.16 -9.05 1.31
CA GLN A 109 -5.49 -9.97 2.23
C GLN A 109 -5.69 -11.44 1.85
N CYS A 110 -6.92 -11.85 1.53
CA CYS A 110 -7.20 -13.23 1.13
C CYS A 110 -6.60 -13.55 -0.25
N TYR A 111 -6.68 -12.62 -1.19
CA TYR A 111 -6.07 -12.78 -2.52
C TYR A 111 -4.54 -12.95 -2.42
N MET A 112 -3.85 -12.12 -1.64
CA MET A 112 -2.40 -12.19 -1.48
C MET A 112 -1.94 -13.40 -0.65
N ASN A 113 -2.81 -13.95 0.20
CA ASN A 113 -2.57 -15.16 0.99
C ASN A 113 -2.99 -16.45 0.29
N ASN A 114 -3.10 -16.44 -1.04
CA ASN A 114 -3.40 -17.63 -1.84
C ASN A 114 -4.69 -18.34 -1.42
N LYS A 115 -5.68 -17.59 -0.92
CA LYS A 115 -7.02 -18.14 -0.74
C LYS A 115 -7.68 -18.33 -2.10
N HIS A 116 -8.59 -19.31 -2.15
CA HIS A 116 -9.23 -19.81 -3.37
C HIS A 116 -8.27 -20.51 -4.34
N ASP A 117 -8.81 -21.18 -5.36
CA ASP A 117 -8.05 -21.87 -6.39
C ASP A 117 -7.07 -20.89 -7.08
N LEU A 118 -5.80 -21.31 -7.18
CA LEU A 118 -4.73 -20.52 -7.81
C LEU A 118 -4.76 -20.64 -9.34
N GLY A 119 -5.38 -21.69 -9.88
CA GLY A 119 -5.63 -21.86 -11.32
C GLY A 119 -6.75 -20.97 -11.86
N HIS A 120 -7.54 -20.34 -10.99
CA HIS A 120 -8.59 -19.41 -11.42
C HIS A 120 -8.05 -18.01 -11.70
N ALA A 121 -8.44 -17.46 -12.84
CA ALA A 121 -8.22 -16.06 -13.20
C ALA A 121 -9.13 -15.12 -12.41
N PHE A 122 -8.68 -13.88 -12.20
CA PHE A 122 -9.41 -12.87 -11.42
C PHE A 122 -9.56 -11.55 -12.19
N GLU A 123 -10.55 -10.76 -11.80
CA GLU A 123 -10.67 -9.34 -12.12
C GLU A 123 -10.36 -8.53 -10.86
N ARG A 124 -9.52 -7.51 -11.02
CA ARG A 124 -9.22 -6.54 -9.97
C ARG A 124 -10.01 -5.27 -10.21
N TYR A 125 -10.82 -4.89 -9.22
CA TYR A 125 -11.46 -3.60 -9.15
C TYR A 125 -10.68 -2.75 -8.16
N GLU A 126 -10.07 -1.67 -8.64
CA GLU A 126 -9.30 -0.77 -7.79
C GLU A 126 -10.22 0.04 -6.88
N THR A 127 -11.39 0.46 -7.39
CA THR A 127 -12.47 1.13 -6.66
C THR A 127 -13.83 0.59 -7.11
N ALA A 128 -14.90 0.97 -6.40
CA ALA A 128 -16.27 0.59 -6.75
C ALA A 128 -16.72 1.08 -8.15
N HIS A 129 -16.05 2.11 -8.70
CA HIS A 129 -16.39 2.72 -9.99
C HIS A 129 -15.34 2.46 -11.07
N SER A 130 -14.23 1.80 -10.74
CA SER A 130 -13.18 1.47 -11.71
C SER A 130 -13.64 0.38 -12.67
N GLN A 131 -13.20 0.46 -13.92
CA GLN A 131 -13.26 -0.67 -14.84
C GLN A 131 -12.36 -1.80 -14.34
N PRO A 132 -12.79 -3.08 -14.42
CA PRO A 132 -11.99 -4.19 -13.95
C PRO A 132 -10.75 -4.41 -14.81
N VAL A 133 -9.64 -4.75 -14.16
CA VAL A 133 -8.43 -5.24 -14.83
C VAL A 133 -8.42 -6.77 -14.75
N SER A 134 -8.43 -7.45 -15.88
CA SER A 134 -8.30 -8.91 -15.94
C SER A 134 -6.88 -9.34 -15.60
N LEU A 135 -6.76 -10.36 -14.74
CA LEU A 135 -5.51 -10.93 -14.26
C LEU A 135 -5.41 -12.40 -14.64
N VAL A 136 -4.19 -12.84 -14.91
CA VAL A 136 -3.88 -14.25 -15.13
C VAL A 136 -4.03 -15.05 -13.83
N PRO A 137 -4.19 -16.38 -13.91
CA PRO A 137 -4.13 -17.26 -12.75
C PRO A 137 -2.85 -17.03 -11.92
N ARG A 138 -2.96 -17.17 -10.60
CA ARG A 138 -1.84 -17.02 -9.66
C ARG A 138 -0.93 -18.24 -9.64
N GLN A 139 -1.35 -19.35 -10.23
CA GLN A 139 -0.59 -20.59 -10.26
C GLN A 139 0.79 -20.36 -10.89
N ASN A 140 1.83 -20.85 -10.22
CA ASN A 140 3.24 -20.75 -10.62
C ASN A 140 3.80 -19.31 -10.69
N LEU A 141 3.08 -18.30 -10.20
CA LEU A 141 3.65 -16.95 -10.08
C LEU A 141 4.57 -16.88 -8.86
N SER A 142 5.74 -16.26 -9.06
CA SER A 142 6.66 -15.93 -7.98
C SER A 142 6.01 -14.97 -6.99
N ARG A 143 6.25 -15.20 -5.70
CA ARG A 143 5.73 -14.36 -4.62
C ARG A 143 6.89 -13.61 -3.97
N ILE A 144 6.64 -12.34 -3.72
CA ILE A 144 7.54 -11.47 -2.97
C ILE A 144 6.95 -11.31 -1.58
N ILE A 145 7.79 -11.47 -0.56
CA ILE A 145 7.40 -11.23 0.83
C ILE A 145 7.44 -9.73 1.08
N LEU A 146 6.32 -9.19 1.57
CA LEU A 146 6.24 -7.78 1.94
C LEU A 146 7.00 -7.50 3.23
N LYS A 147 7.69 -6.36 3.26
CA LYS A 147 8.53 -5.90 4.36
C LYS A 147 8.23 -4.43 4.66
N GLY A 148 8.37 -4.02 5.92
CA GLY A 148 8.01 -2.67 6.36
C GLY A 148 7.37 -2.68 7.74
N ILE A 149 6.50 -1.70 8.00
CA ILE A 149 5.82 -1.50 9.28
C ILE A 149 4.63 -2.49 9.38
N PHE A 150 4.95 -3.72 9.75
CA PHE A 150 4.00 -4.81 10.00
C PHE A 150 4.07 -5.27 11.46
N GLN A 151 3.14 -6.16 11.85
CA GLN A 151 3.12 -6.70 13.22
C GLN A 151 4.46 -7.35 13.59
N GLY A 152 4.98 -7.00 14.78
CA GLY A 152 6.19 -7.60 15.35
C GLY A 152 7.50 -6.88 15.01
N VAL A 153 7.46 -5.81 14.20
CA VAL A 153 8.66 -5.01 13.92
C VAL A 153 8.91 -3.94 14.98
N LYS A 154 10.15 -3.47 15.06
CA LYS A 154 10.53 -2.31 15.88
C LYS A 154 10.45 -1.06 15.01
N VAL A 155 9.94 0.02 15.60
CA VAL A 155 9.78 1.32 14.94
C VAL A 155 10.32 2.43 15.83
N VAL A 156 10.59 3.58 15.21
CA VAL A 156 10.85 4.86 15.87
C VAL A 156 9.91 5.90 15.27
N ARG A 157 9.77 7.07 15.92
CA ARG A 157 8.96 8.15 15.39
C ARG A 157 9.37 8.53 13.96
N GLY A 158 8.35 8.74 13.10
CA GLY A 158 8.53 9.18 11.72
C GLY A 158 8.62 10.71 11.57
N PRO A 159 8.76 11.21 10.33
CA PRO A 159 8.86 12.64 10.06
C PRO A 159 7.58 13.43 10.39
N ASP A 160 6.41 12.79 10.34
CA ASP A 160 5.11 13.41 10.62
C ASP A 160 4.69 13.26 12.10
N TRP A 161 5.64 12.96 13.01
CA TRP A 161 5.35 12.78 14.43
C TRP A 161 4.98 14.10 15.11
N ASP A 162 3.76 14.16 15.66
CA ASP A 162 3.24 15.32 16.40
C ASP A 162 2.81 14.95 17.84
N TRP A 163 3.37 13.86 18.37
CA TRP A 163 2.91 13.24 19.62
C TRP A 163 3.88 13.46 20.79
N GLY A 164 4.60 14.58 20.78
CA GLY A 164 5.52 14.96 21.86
C GLY A 164 6.58 13.89 22.15
N ASN A 165 6.64 13.41 23.40
CA ASN A 165 7.61 12.43 23.90
C ASN A 165 6.96 11.11 24.33
N GLN A 166 5.84 10.72 23.74
CA GLN A 166 5.14 9.47 24.09
C GLN A 166 5.98 8.19 23.88
N ASP A 167 7.01 8.27 23.05
CA ASP A 167 7.98 7.21 22.76
C ASP A 167 9.30 7.34 23.56
N ASP A 168 9.42 8.33 24.45
CA ASP A 168 10.56 8.45 25.35
C ASP A 168 10.47 7.36 26.44
N PRO A 169 11.50 6.53 26.63
CA PRO A 169 11.50 5.51 27.68
C PRO A 169 11.58 6.11 29.09
N ARG A 170 11.83 7.42 29.24
CA ARG A 170 11.88 8.09 30.56
C ARG A 170 10.46 8.24 31.13
N PRO A 171 10.23 7.87 32.40
CA PRO A 171 8.94 8.12 33.04
C PRO A 171 8.67 9.63 33.07
N PRO A 172 7.39 10.05 33.01
CA PRO A 172 7.05 11.47 33.16
C PRO A 172 7.64 11.97 34.48
N SER A 173 8.49 12.99 34.39
CA SER A 173 9.11 13.65 35.55
C SER A 173 8.03 13.93 36.59
N ALA A 174 8.18 13.33 37.77
CA ALA A 174 7.31 13.57 38.91
C ALA A 174 7.19 15.08 39.13
N ILE A 175 5.95 15.56 39.16
CA ILE A 175 5.63 16.94 39.53
C ILE A 175 6.20 17.12 40.94
N THR A 176 7.34 17.81 41.07
CA THR A 176 7.80 18.31 42.36
C THR A 176 6.79 19.36 42.82
N PRO A 177 6.09 19.16 43.95
CA PRO A 177 5.19 20.19 44.46
C PRO A 177 6.01 21.45 44.84
N PRO A 178 5.44 22.65 44.66
CA PRO A 178 6.10 23.87 45.09
C PRO A 178 6.27 23.88 46.61
N LEU A 179 7.43 24.41 47.06
CA LEU A 179 7.78 24.65 48.47
C LEU A 179 6.84 25.67 49.12
#